data_AF-A0A2V5PT72-F1
#
_entry.id   AF-A0A2V5PT72-F1
#
_cell.length_a   1.000
_cell.length_b   1.000
_cell.length_c   1.000
_cell.angle_alpha   90.00
_cell.angle_beta   90.00
_cell.angle_gamma   90.00
#
_symmetry.space_group_name_H-M   'P 1'
#
loop_
_entity.id
_entity.type
_entity.pdbx_description
1 polymer ?
#
loop_
_entity_poly.entity_id
_entity_poly.type
_entity_poly.pdbx_seq_one_letter_code
_entity_poly.pdbx_strand_id
1 'polypeptide(L)'
;RVDGELELEVASPVSQRSVLDALEARYPMLSGTIRDHVTQLRRPMVRFFACGEDLSHEPPDTPLPDAIASGSEPFLIIGAIAGG
;
A
#
# COMPACT_ATOMS: atom_id res chain seq x y z
N ARG A 1 13.10 -2.88 -9.71
CA ARG A 1 12.80 -4.24 -9.21
C ARG A 1 13.26 -4.30 -7.76
N VAL A 2 12.37 -4.68 -6.85
CA VAL A 2 12.68 -4.91 -5.44
C VAL A 2 12.48 -6.41 -5.23
N ASP A 3 13.47 -7.10 -4.66
CA ASP A 3 13.36 -8.51 -4.32
C ASP A 3 13.20 -8.58 -2.78
N GLY A 4 11.97 -8.80 -2.30
CA GLY A 4 11.66 -8.92 -0.86
C GLY A 4 10.91 -7.73 -0.26
N GLU A 5 11.00 -7.61 1.06
CA GLU A 5 10.39 -6.54 1.85
C GLU A 5 11.14 -5.21 1.68
N LEU A 6 10.42 -4.11 1.83
CA LEU A 6 10.96 -2.76 1.70
C LEU A 6 10.60 -1.95 2.94
N GLU A 7 11.63 -1.44 3.61
CA GLU A 7 11.45 -0.43 4.65
C GLU A 7 11.15 0.94 4.02
N LEU A 8 10.07 1.57 4.49
CA LEU A 8 9.59 2.87 4.05
C LEU A 8 9.46 3.80 5.25
N GLU A 9 10.02 4.99 5.16
CA GLU A 9 9.72 6.09 6.07
C GLU A 9 8.39 6.71 5.64
N VAL A 10 7.39 6.66 6.52
CA VAL A 10 6.02 7.10 6.24
C VAL A 10 5.64 8.20 7.22
N ALA A 11 5.11 9.30 6.70
CA ALA A 11 4.63 10.40 7.53
C ALA A 11 3.41 9.97 8.36
N SER A 12 3.36 10.37 9.63
CA SER A 12 2.18 10.17 10.46
C SER A 12 1.04 11.12 10.04
N PRO A 13 -0.23 10.69 10.09
CA PRO A 13 -0.68 9.34 10.47
C PRO A 13 -0.33 8.29 9.39
N VAL A 14 0.13 7.13 9.85
CA VAL A 14 0.38 5.98 8.96
C VAL A 14 -0.96 5.45 8.50
N SER A 15 -1.27 5.63 7.21
CA SER A 15 -2.50 5.24 6.54
C SER A 15 -2.15 4.56 5.22
N GLN A 16 -3.14 3.96 4.56
CA GLN A 16 -2.92 3.40 3.22
C GLN A 16 -2.39 4.47 2.27
N ARG A 17 -2.95 5.69 2.31
CA ARG A 17 -2.50 6.80 1.48
C ARG A 17 -1.05 7.17 1.74
N SER A 18 -0.66 7.37 3.01
CA SER A 18 0.71 7.82 3.31
C SER A 18 1.76 6.76 2.97
N VAL A 19 1.45 5.47 3.15
CA VAL A 19 2.31 4.37 2.69
C VAL A 19 2.47 4.39 1.17
N LEU A 20 1.36 4.52 0.42
CA LEU A 20 1.39 4.53 -1.04
C LEU A 20 2.09 5.77 -1.59
N ASP A 21 1.91 6.93 -0.96
CA ASP A 21 2.58 8.17 -1.34
C ASP A 21 4.10 8.04 -1.15
N ALA A 22 4.55 7.50 -0.01
CA ALA A 22 5.97 7.24 0.25
C ALA A 22 6.55 6.21 -0.75
N LEU A 23 5.79 5.15 -1.05
CA LEU A 23 6.19 4.12 -2.01
C LEU A 23 6.31 4.70 -3.43
N GLU A 24 5.33 5.47 -3.89
CA GLU A 24 5.33 6.07 -5.23
C GLU A 24 6.36 7.20 -5.36
N ALA A 25 6.64 7.94 -4.28
CA ALA A 25 7.74 8.91 -4.27
C ALA A 25 9.11 8.24 -4.44
N ARG A 26 9.32 7.10 -3.78
CA ARG A 26 10.57 6.32 -3.89
C ARG A 26 10.63 5.51 -5.19
N TYR A 27 9.49 5.06 -5.71
CA TYR A 27 9.37 4.28 -6.94
C TYR A 27 8.29 4.86 -7.87
N PRO A 28 8.59 5.96 -8.60
CA PRO A 28 7.61 6.63 -9.47
C PRO A 28 7.02 5.72 -10.54
N MET A 29 7.76 4.69 -10.94
CA MET A 29 7.32 3.65 -11.90
C MET A 29 6.13 2.81 -11.42
N LEU A 30 5.80 2.83 -10.13
CA LEU A 30 4.62 2.15 -9.57
C LEU A 30 3.35 3.01 -9.62
N SER A 31 3.48 4.33 -9.80
CA SER A 31 2.33 5.22 -9.96
C SER A 31 1.52 4.80 -11.19
N GLY A 32 0.19 4.74 -11.05
CA GLY A 32 -0.70 4.22 -12.11
C GLY A 32 -0.86 2.69 -12.09
N THR A 33 0.02 1.94 -11.41
CA THR A 33 -0.08 0.47 -11.33
C THR A 33 -0.86 0.02 -10.09
N ILE A 34 -0.71 0.75 -8.97
CA ILE A 34 -1.38 0.50 -7.70
C ILE A 34 -2.66 1.36 -7.57
N ARG A 35 -2.51 2.67 -7.80
CA ARG A 35 -3.61 3.65 -7.83
C ARG A 35 -3.79 4.21 -9.23
N ASP A 36 -5.02 4.58 -9.56
CA ASP A 36 -5.30 5.36 -10.76
C ASP A 36 -4.64 6.75 -10.66
N HIS A 37 -3.99 7.20 -11.74
CA HIS A 37 -3.16 8.40 -11.71
C HIS A 37 -3.98 9.68 -11.48
N VAL A 38 -5.24 9.69 -11.93
CA VAL A 38 -6.11 10.87 -11.85
C VAL A 38 -6.91 10.87 -10.56
N THR A 39 -7.58 9.77 -10.27
CA THR A 39 -8.50 9.67 -9.13
C THR A 39 -7.81 9.28 -7.83
N GLN A 40 -6.56 8.81 -7.89
CA GLN A 40 -5.80 8.28 -6.73
C GLN A 40 -6.52 7.13 -6.01
N LEU A 41 -7.50 6.50 -6.66
CA LEU A 41 -8.21 5.36 -6.14
C LEU A 41 -7.43 4.06 -6.40
N ARG A 42 -7.49 3.13 -5.44
CA ARG A 42 -6.95 1.77 -5.60
C ARG A 42 -7.53 1.13 -6.87
N ARG A 43 -6.68 0.49 -7.67
CA ARG A 43 -7.16 -0.27 -8.83
C ARG A 43 -7.94 -1.51 -8.37
N PRO A 44 -9.05 -1.89 -9.03
CA PRO A 44 -9.92 -2.98 -8.58
C PRO A 44 -9.21 -4.32 -8.31
N MET A 45 -8.15 -4.61 -9.06
CA MET A 45 -7.36 -5.86 -8.98
C MET A 45 -6.24 -5.86 -7.93
N VAL A 46 -5.99 -4.75 -7.24
CA VAL A 46 -4.96 -4.66 -6.19
C VAL A 46 -5.62 -4.83 -4.83
N ARG A 47 -5.06 -5.63 -3.93
CA ARG A 47 -5.54 -5.77 -2.55
C ARG A 47 -4.51 -5.27 -1.55
N PHE A 48 -5.01 -4.79 -0.41
CA PHE A 48 -4.21 -4.32 0.71
C PHE A 48 -4.50 -5.16 1.94
N PHE A 49 -3.46 -5.66 2.59
CA PHE A 49 -3.59 -6.40 3.85
C PHE A 49 -2.69 -5.81 4.92
N ALA A 50 -3.20 -5.81 6.15
CA ALA A 50 -2.47 -5.48 7.37
C ALA A 50 -2.91 -6.44 8.47
N CYS A 51 -1.96 -6.97 9.25
CA CYS A 51 -2.26 -7.88 10.36
C CYS A 51 -3.17 -9.07 9.97
N GLY A 52 -3.06 -9.55 8.72
CA GLY A 52 -3.88 -10.64 8.19
C GLY A 52 -5.30 -10.25 7.74
N GLU A 53 -5.68 -8.98 7.83
CA GLU A 53 -7.01 -8.47 7.48
C GLU A 53 -7.00 -7.76 6.12
N ASP A 54 -8.05 -7.94 5.31
CA ASP A 54 -8.21 -7.25 4.03
C ASP A 54 -8.75 -5.83 4.26
N LEU A 55 -7.89 -4.83 4.03
CA LEU A 55 -8.24 -3.42 4.19
C LEU A 55 -8.54 -2.73 2.84
N SER A 56 -8.70 -3.49 1.76
CA SER A 56 -8.86 -2.95 0.38
C SER A 56 -10.09 -2.06 0.18
N HIS A 57 -11.04 -2.11 1.09
CA HIS A 57 -12.30 -1.34 1.07
C HIS A 57 -12.37 -0.27 2.15
N GLU A 58 -11.39 -0.20 3.04
CA GLU A 58 -11.29 0.86 4.03
C GLU A 58 -10.97 2.20 3.35
N PRO A 59 -11.41 3.33 3.94
CA PRO A 59 -10.98 4.65 3.50
C PRO A 59 -9.45 4.77 3.48
N PRO A 60 -8.86 5.45 2.48
CA PRO A 60 -7.41 5.52 2.31
C PRO A 60 -6.71 6.30 3.44
N ASP A 61 -7.45 7.14 4.16
CA ASP A 61 -6.96 7.94 5.29
C ASP A 61 -7.19 7.25 6.66
N THR A 62 -7.82 6.07 6.67
CA THR A 62 -7.97 5.30 7.91
C THR A 62 -6.58 4.95 8.45
N PRO A 63 -6.28 5.26 9.72
CA PRO A 63 -5.02 4.87 10.35
C PRO A 63 -4.84 3.35 10.28
N LEU A 64 -3.64 2.91 9.88
CA LEU A 64 -3.27 1.50 9.91
C LEU A 64 -3.05 1.04 11.36
N PRO A 65 -3.17 -0.28 11.64
CA PRO A 65 -2.88 -0.83 12.95
C PRO A 65 -1.47 -0.47 13.42
N ASP A 66 -1.30 -0.33 14.74
CA ASP A 66 -0.01 0.05 15.35
C ASP A 66 1.12 -0.90 14.96
N ALA A 67 0.84 -2.20 14.77
CA ALA A 67 1.83 -3.18 14.33
C ALA A 67 2.44 -2.85 12.96
N ILE A 68 1.66 -2.25 12.04
CA ILE A 68 2.17 -1.74 10.76
C ILE A 68 2.92 -0.43 10.96
N ALA A 69 2.34 0.49 11.74
CA ALA A 69 2.93 1.80 11.98
C ALA A 69 4.29 1.71 12.68
N SER A 70 4.51 0.70 13.52
CA SER A 70 5.79 0.42 14.18
C SER A 70 6.76 -0.43 13.35
N GLY A 71 6.32 -0.95 12.21
CA GLY A 71 7.10 -1.89 11.39
C GLY A 71 7.24 -3.30 11.99
N SER A 72 6.41 -3.66 12.98
CA SER A 72 6.41 -5.00 13.57
C SER A 72 5.79 -6.05 12.62
N GLU A 73 4.87 -5.62 11.76
CA GLU A 73 4.26 -6.44 10.72
C GLU A 73 4.27 -5.68 9.37
N PRO A 74 4.38 -6.40 8.23
CA PRO A 74 4.41 -5.78 6.92
C PRO A 74 3.02 -5.38 6.42
N PHE A 75 2.94 -4.25 5.72
CA PHE A 75 1.78 -3.89 4.89
C PHE A 75 1.92 -4.56 3.51
N LEU A 76 0.95 -5.38 3.13
CA LEU A 76 1.03 -6.16 1.90
C LEU A 76 0.21 -5.52 0.78
N ILE A 77 0.87 -5.25 -0.35
CA ILE A 77 0.24 -4.79 -1.59
C ILE A 77 0.26 -5.94 -2.59
N ILE A 78 -0.92 -6.53 -2.83
CA ILE A 78 -1.04 -7.73 -3.67
C ILE A 78 -1.75 -7.36 -4.96
N GLY A 79 -1.04 -7.37 -6.09
CA GLY A 79 -1.67 -7.31 -7.40
C GLY A 79 -2.28 -8.67 -7.77
N ALA A 80 -3.46 -8.67 -8.40
CA ALA A 80 -3.97 -9.90 -9.00
C ALA A 80 -2.94 -10.44 -9.99
N ILE A 81 -2.50 -11.68 -9.76
CA ILE A 81 -1.86 -12.49 -10.79
C ILE A 81 -3.00 -12.86 -11.75
N ALA A 82 -3.05 -12.22 -12.92
CA ALA A 82 -3.80 -12.80 -14.02
C ALA A 82 -3.15 -14.16 -14.30
N GLY A 83 -3.75 -15.23 -13.78
CA GLY A 83 -3.28 -16.59 -14.02
C GLY A 83 -3.29 -16.86 -15.52
N GLY A 84 -2.12 -17.17 -16.07
CA GLY A 84 -1.98 -17.82 -17.37
C GLY A 84 -2.10 -19.32 -17.21
#